data_AF-A0AAU3ILH7-F1
#
_entry.id   AF-A0AAU3ILH7-F1
#
_cell.length_a   1.000
_cell.length_b   1.000
_cell.length_c   1.000
_cell.angle_alpha   90.00
_cell.angle_beta   90.00
_cell.angle_gamma   90.00
#
_symmetry.space_group_name_H-M   'P 1'
#
loop_
_entity.id
_entity.type
_entity.pdbx_description
1 polymer ?
#
loop_
_entity_poly.entity_id
_entity_poly.type
_entity_poly.pdbx_seq_one_letter_code
_entity_poly.pdbx_strand_id
1 'polypeptide(L)'
;MSGHVLKLLREAVGMTQERFAEALGVSVAAVQGWESGRRPLAAMSAGEFSALRFTLLRLRAPQRLLDALTLAINADQFIGDALTSRPGEVQADAHLLGSWVVSRPFTGLIVWPLAAIPPDDFPDASSRRGPTPAGPTLSAEERRHLSQHLQAAAERADRRSEAGLLLARQTYYLLGFGSSAETAAWLVERYRKDRRIVRSERGWSAAWPLARSTASALTRLGDPEPMRAFIAERLGDDVSETANLNYWAFWTGELSGDRLSDSFMAEDPITAWRGDRLIRHLLDRLTGELGFIELNIHTLWALVLARPDLLTPERIRGELKNHIERLLDENVVAPRARQELEALRYGVAIATR
;
A
#
# COMPACT_ATOMS: atom_id res chain seq x y z
N MET A 1 -9.95 -13.36 4.43
CA MET A 1 -9.30 -12.85 3.20
C MET A 1 -9.01 -13.96 2.22
N SER A 2 -8.16 -14.93 2.57
CA SER A 2 -7.63 -15.95 1.65
C SER A 2 -8.71 -16.80 0.99
N GLY A 3 -9.76 -17.18 1.72
CA GLY A 3 -10.92 -17.88 1.16
C GLY A 3 -11.65 -17.11 0.06
N HIS A 4 -11.77 -15.78 0.20
CA HIS A 4 -12.37 -14.95 -0.85
C HIS A 4 -11.46 -14.85 -2.08
N VAL A 5 -10.14 -14.75 -1.89
CA VAL A 5 -9.19 -14.77 -3.01
C VAL A 5 -9.23 -16.11 -3.75
N LEU A 6 -9.33 -17.23 -3.04
CA LEU A 6 -9.51 -18.55 -3.65
C LEU A 6 -10.79 -18.62 -4.49
N LYS A 7 -11.88 -18.05 -3.97
CA LYS A 7 -13.13 -17.93 -4.71
C LYS A 7 -12.95 -17.12 -6.00
N LEU A 8 -12.28 -15.96 -5.95
CA LEU A 8 -11.99 -15.16 -7.14
C LEU A 8 -11.12 -15.91 -8.15
N LEU A 9 -10.14 -16.68 -7.69
CA LEU A 9 -9.31 -17.56 -8.53
C LEU A 9 -10.17 -18.61 -9.25
N ARG A 10 -11.05 -19.30 -8.52
CA ARG A 10 -11.98 -20.27 -9.09
C ARG A 10 -12.90 -19.63 -10.14
N GLU A 11 -13.46 -18.46 -9.82
CA GLU A 11 -14.34 -17.73 -10.73
C GLU A 11 -13.58 -17.25 -11.99
N ALA A 12 -12.34 -16.79 -11.84
CA ALA A 12 -11.50 -16.35 -12.95
C ALA A 12 -11.16 -17.47 -13.94
N VAL A 13 -11.11 -18.72 -13.49
CA VAL A 13 -10.94 -19.91 -14.36
C VAL A 13 -12.28 -20.51 -14.83
N GLY A 14 -13.41 -19.84 -14.55
CA GLY A 14 -14.74 -20.24 -15.04
C GLY A 14 -15.29 -21.51 -14.39
N MET A 15 -14.82 -21.88 -13.19
CA MET A 15 -15.23 -23.13 -12.53
C MET A 15 -16.34 -22.94 -11.50
N THR A 16 -17.24 -23.93 -11.44
CA THR A 16 -18.16 -24.09 -10.30
C THR A 16 -17.44 -24.74 -9.11
N GLN A 17 -18.03 -24.73 -7.92
CA GLN A 17 -17.42 -25.36 -6.74
C GLN A 17 -17.28 -26.88 -6.94
N GLU A 18 -18.22 -27.52 -7.64
CA GLU A 18 -18.22 -28.95 -7.95
C GLU A 18 -17.05 -29.31 -8.87
N ARG A 19 -16.91 -28.60 -10.00
CA ARG A 19 -15.81 -28.82 -10.95
C ARG A 19 -14.45 -28.51 -10.33
N PHE A 20 -14.39 -27.50 -9.47
CA PHE A 20 -13.14 -27.15 -8.79
C PHE A 20 -12.75 -28.20 -7.74
N ALA A 21 -13.72 -28.73 -7.00
CA ALA A 21 -13.49 -29.82 -6.05
C ALA A 21 -13.00 -31.10 -6.76
N GLU A 22 -13.61 -31.44 -7.89
CA GLU A 22 -13.17 -32.55 -8.75
C GLU A 22 -11.73 -32.35 -9.24
N ALA A 23 -11.40 -31.16 -9.77
CA ALA A 23 -10.05 -30.85 -10.25
C ALA A 23 -8.97 -30.92 -9.16
N LEU A 24 -9.36 -30.66 -7.90
CA LEU A 24 -8.49 -30.72 -6.73
C LEU A 24 -8.48 -32.09 -6.04
N GLY A 25 -9.37 -33.01 -6.44
CA GLY A 25 -9.51 -34.32 -5.78
C GLY A 25 -10.04 -34.23 -4.35
N VAL A 26 -10.87 -33.22 -4.03
CA VAL A 26 -11.46 -33.00 -2.70
C VAL A 26 -12.98 -32.95 -2.76
N SER A 27 -13.63 -32.92 -1.59
CA SER A 27 -15.10 -32.77 -1.54
C SER A 27 -15.55 -31.33 -1.78
N VAL A 28 -16.75 -31.14 -2.32
CA VAL A 28 -17.37 -29.82 -2.49
C VAL A 28 -17.48 -29.07 -1.15
N ALA A 29 -17.75 -29.80 -0.08
CA ALA A 29 -17.78 -29.25 1.28
C ALA A 29 -16.43 -28.70 1.74
N ALA A 30 -15.30 -29.28 1.27
CA ALA A 30 -13.98 -28.75 1.54
C ALA A 30 -13.77 -27.39 0.86
N VAL A 31 -14.07 -27.30 -0.45
CA VAL A 31 -14.02 -26.04 -1.22
C VAL A 31 -14.92 -24.98 -0.58
N GLN A 32 -16.16 -25.33 -0.24
CA GLN A 32 -17.08 -24.41 0.45
C GLN A 32 -16.54 -23.93 1.79
N GLY A 33 -15.93 -24.83 2.57
CA GLY A 33 -15.29 -24.49 3.84
C GLY A 33 -14.12 -23.53 3.67
N TRP A 34 -13.28 -23.74 2.65
CA TRP A 34 -12.16 -22.85 2.35
C TRP A 34 -12.62 -21.48 1.86
N GLU A 35 -13.54 -21.43 0.89
CA GLU A 35 -14.02 -20.17 0.31
C GLU A 35 -14.79 -19.32 1.31
N SER A 36 -15.51 -19.96 2.24
CA SER A 36 -16.22 -19.24 3.30
C SER A 36 -15.34 -18.86 4.49
N GLY A 37 -14.07 -19.31 4.53
CA GLY A 37 -13.19 -19.16 5.68
C GLY A 37 -13.51 -20.02 6.90
N ARG A 38 -14.53 -20.92 6.83
CA ARG A 38 -14.84 -21.87 7.92
C ARG A 38 -13.71 -22.89 8.12
N ARG A 39 -12.93 -23.14 7.07
CA ARG A 39 -11.69 -23.90 7.09
C ARG A 39 -10.58 -22.98 6.57
N PRO A 40 -9.81 -22.31 7.44
CA PRO A 40 -8.78 -21.36 7.02
C PRO A 40 -7.75 -22.02 6.11
N LEU A 41 -7.35 -21.34 5.02
CA LEU A 41 -6.26 -21.83 4.16
C LEU A 41 -4.92 -21.86 4.90
N ALA A 42 -4.73 -20.99 5.90
CA ALA A 42 -3.57 -21.00 6.78
C ALA A 42 -3.41 -22.31 7.58
N ALA A 43 -4.48 -23.11 7.74
CA ALA A 43 -4.43 -24.40 8.42
C ALA A 43 -4.05 -25.57 7.49
N MET A 44 -3.90 -25.33 6.18
CA MET A 44 -3.40 -26.34 5.25
C MET A 44 -1.92 -26.63 5.51
N SER A 45 -1.49 -27.86 5.27
CA SER A 45 -0.06 -28.15 5.17
C SER A 45 0.57 -27.42 3.98
N ALA A 46 1.86 -27.13 4.06
CA ALA A 46 2.61 -26.51 2.97
C ALA A 46 2.53 -27.34 1.66
N GLY A 47 2.48 -28.67 1.77
CA GLY A 47 2.32 -29.58 0.64
C GLY A 47 0.96 -29.44 -0.04
N GLU A 48 -0.14 -29.44 0.73
CA GLU A 48 -1.50 -29.23 0.20
C GLU A 48 -1.65 -27.86 -0.45
N PHE A 49 -1.12 -26.81 0.17
CA PHE A 49 -1.17 -25.47 -0.39
C PHE A 49 -0.38 -25.38 -1.71
N SER A 50 0.79 -26.04 -1.78
CA SER A 50 1.57 -26.12 -3.02
C SER A 50 0.81 -26.87 -4.13
N ALA A 51 0.17 -28.00 -3.81
CA ALA A 51 -0.65 -28.75 -4.76
C ALA A 51 -1.85 -27.94 -5.28
N LEU A 52 -2.50 -27.17 -4.40
CA LEU A 52 -3.55 -26.22 -4.76
C LEU A 52 -3.03 -25.17 -5.75
N ARG A 53 -1.87 -24.55 -5.46
CA ARG A 53 -1.25 -23.55 -6.35
C ARG A 53 -0.89 -24.13 -7.71
N PHE A 54 -0.29 -25.32 -7.77
CA PHE A 54 0.05 -25.98 -9.04
C PHE A 54 -1.18 -26.33 -9.86
N THR A 55 -2.27 -26.74 -9.20
CA THR A 55 -3.53 -27.01 -9.89
C THR A 55 -4.12 -25.72 -10.47
N LEU A 56 -4.15 -24.62 -9.72
CA LEU A 56 -4.61 -23.34 -10.23
C LEU A 56 -3.75 -22.82 -11.40
N LEU A 57 -2.43 -23.01 -11.36
CA LEU A 57 -1.54 -22.69 -12.48
C LEU A 57 -1.89 -23.51 -13.73
N ARG A 58 -2.12 -24.82 -13.60
CA ARG A 58 -2.58 -25.70 -14.70
C ARG A 58 -3.91 -25.25 -15.29
N LEU A 59 -4.79 -24.70 -14.46
CA LEU A 59 -6.09 -24.13 -14.86
C LEU A 59 -5.96 -22.72 -15.45
N ARG A 60 -4.74 -22.21 -15.64
CA ARG A 60 -4.45 -20.88 -16.19
C ARG A 60 -5.03 -19.74 -15.34
N ALA A 61 -5.05 -19.93 -14.02
CA ALA A 61 -5.47 -18.87 -13.11
C ALA A 61 -4.56 -17.63 -13.28
N PRO A 62 -5.11 -16.40 -13.18
CA PRO A 62 -4.33 -15.18 -13.33
C PRO A 62 -3.21 -15.10 -12.29
N GLN A 63 -1.96 -14.90 -12.74
CA GLN A 63 -0.78 -14.85 -11.85
C GLN A 63 -0.95 -13.84 -10.70
N ARG A 64 -1.51 -12.66 -10.99
CA ARG A 64 -1.78 -11.63 -9.98
C ARG A 64 -2.65 -12.11 -8.81
N LEU A 65 -3.65 -12.96 -9.08
CA LEU A 65 -4.52 -13.50 -8.03
C LEU A 65 -3.84 -14.63 -7.27
N LEU A 66 -2.94 -15.39 -7.92
CA LEU A 66 -2.11 -16.39 -7.27
C LEU A 66 -1.11 -15.76 -6.30
N ASP A 67 -0.51 -14.64 -6.67
CA ASP A 67 0.38 -13.88 -5.80
C ASP A 67 -0.40 -13.28 -4.61
N ALA A 68 -1.59 -12.75 -4.89
CA ALA A 68 -2.48 -12.24 -3.85
C ALA A 68 -2.95 -13.33 -2.86
N LEU A 69 -3.04 -14.60 -3.26
CA LEU A 69 -3.47 -15.68 -2.38
C LEU A 69 -2.51 -15.89 -1.19
N THR A 70 -1.20 -15.85 -1.45
CA THR A 70 -0.19 -15.96 -0.38
C THR A 70 -0.27 -14.76 0.56
N LEU A 71 -0.36 -13.54 0.00
CA LEU A 71 -0.52 -12.33 0.81
C LEU A 71 -1.81 -12.35 1.63
N ALA A 72 -2.89 -12.95 1.10
CA ALA A 72 -4.16 -13.05 1.78
C ALA A 72 -4.13 -14.03 2.96
N ILE A 73 -3.25 -15.04 2.92
CA ILE A 73 -2.99 -15.90 4.10
C ILE A 73 -2.29 -15.10 5.19
N ASN A 74 -1.25 -14.33 4.84
CA ASN A 74 -0.56 -13.46 5.80
C ASN A 74 -1.51 -12.39 6.37
N ALA A 75 -2.43 -11.87 5.56
CA ALA A 75 -3.47 -10.95 6.00
C ALA A 75 -4.45 -11.60 6.98
N ASP A 76 -4.84 -12.85 6.74
CA ASP A 76 -5.69 -13.60 7.68
C ASP A 76 -4.97 -13.85 9.01
N GLN A 77 -3.69 -14.18 8.99
CA GLN A 77 -2.89 -14.33 10.20
C GLN A 77 -2.79 -13.00 10.96
N PHE A 78 -2.44 -11.91 10.29
CA PHE A 78 -2.38 -10.57 10.90
C PHE A 78 -3.70 -10.17 11.58
N ILE A 79 -4.82 -10.30 10.86
CA ILE A 79 -6.14 -9.93 11.38
C ILE A 79 -6.54 -10.89 12.52
N GLY A 80 -6.32 -12.19 12.35
CA GLY A 80 -6.61 -13.19 13.37
C GLY A 80 -5.86 -12.95 14.68
N ASP A 81 -4.56 -12.69 14.59
CA ASP A 81 -3.70 -12.38 15.74
C ASP A 81 -4.18 -11.10 16.43
N ALA A 82 -4.50 -10.06 15.68
CA ALA A 82 -5.01 -8.80 16.22
C ALA A 82 -6.38 -8.96 16.92
N LEU A 83 -7.29 -9.80 16.39
CA LEU A 83 -8.63 -9.99 16.97
C LEU A 83 -8.65 -10.96 18.15
N THR A 84 -7.67 -11.85 18.24
CA THR A 84 -7.54 -12.81 19.35
C THR A 84 -6.69 -12.27 20.50
N SER A 85 -5.87 -11.26 20.23
CA SER A 85 -5.12 -10.53 21.26
C SER A 85 -6.06 -9.84 22.24
N ARG A 86 -5.69 -9.83 23.53
CA ARG A 86 -6.44 -9.04 24.51
C ARG A 86 -6.13 -7.56 24.32
N PRO A 87 -7.09 -6.64 24.57
CA PRO A 87 -6.83 -5.21 24.51
C PRO A 87 -5.61 -4.82 25.37
N GLY A 88 -4.58 -4.27 24.74
CA GLY A 88 -3.33 -3.86 25.41
C GLY A 88 -2.26 -4.96 25.56
N GLU A 89 -2.55 -6.22 25.23
CA GLU A 89 -1.55 -7.28 25.17
C GLU A 89 -1.00 -7.38 23.74
N VAL A 90 -0.07 -6.48 23.39
CA VAL A 90 0.59 -6.50 22.06
C VAL A 90 2.08 -6.78 22.22
N GLN A 91 2.56 -7.84 21.57
CA GLN A 91 3.98 -8.17 21.47
C GLN A 91 4.62 -7.40 20.32
N ALA A 92 5.16 -6.20 20.60
CA ALA A 92 5.73 -5.33 19.58
C ALA A 92 6.93 -5.98 18.85
N ASP A 93 7.81 -6.68 19.56
CA ASP A 93 9.04 -7.24 19.00
C ASP A 93 8.80 -8.42 18.03
N ALA A 94 7.68 -9.13 18.19
CA ALA A 94 7.27 -10.23 17.32
C ALA A 94 6.16 -9.81 16.34
N HIS A 95 5.83 -8.52 16.27
CA HIS A 95 4.71 -8.06 15.48
C HIS A 95 5.03 -8.14 13.98
N LEU A 96 4.08 -8.66 13.20
CA LEU A 96 4.22 -8.86 11.75
C LEU A 96 4.64 -7.58 11.02
N LEU A 97 4.00 -6.45 11.37
CA LEU A 97 4.30 -5.13 10.79
C LEU A 97 5.66 -4.56 11.23
N GLY A 98 6.40 -5.19 12.14
CA GLY A 98 7.80 -4.84 12.44
C GLY A 98 8.81 -5.74 11.73
N SER A 99 8.35 -6.77 11.01
CA SER A 99 9.22 -7.84 10.47
C SER A 99 9.56 -7.67 8.99
N TRP A 100 8.72 -6.96 8.22
CA TRP A 100 9.01 -6.58 6.84
C TRP A 100 8.20 -5.36 6.40
N VAL A 101 8.65 -4.75 5.31
CA VAL A 101 8.01 -3.61 4.66
C VAL A 101 6.81 -4.09 3.85
N VAL A 102 5.60 -3.75 4.29
CA VAL A 102 4.36 -4.16 3.62
C VAL A 102 4.24 -3.52 2.24
N SER A 103 3.89 -4.35 1.27
CA SER A 103 3.65 -3.94 -0.12
C SER A 103 2.25 -3.37 -0.31
N ARG A 104 2.04 -2.60 -1.38
CA ARG A 104 0.71 -2.09 -1.76
C ARG A 104 -0.35 -3.19 -1.87
N PRO A 105 -0.09 -4.36 -2.50
CA PRO A 105 -1.07 -5.44 -2.52
C PRO A 105 -1.45 -5.97 -1.13
N PHE A 106 -0.48 -6.10 -0.22
CA PHE A 106 -0.77 -6.51 1.16
C PHE A 106 -1.62 -5.45 1.89
N THR A 107 -1.26 -4.18 1.78
CA THR A 107 -2.06 -3.08 2.33
C THR A 107 -3.49 -3.10 1.78
N GLY A 108 -3.68 -3.29 0.47
CA GLY A 108 -5.02 -3.40 -0.13
C GLY A 108 -5.85 -4.52 0.51
N LEU A 109 -5.25 -5.68 0.78
CA LEU A 109 -5.92 -6.79 1.45
C LEU A 109 -6.33 -6.48 2.89
N ILE A 110 -5.53 -5.72 3.63
CA ILE A 110 -5.88 -5.28 5.00
C ILE A 110 -6.95 -4.19 4.99
N VAL A 111 -6.84 -3.23 4.08
CA VAL A 111 -7.77 -2.10 3.95
C VAL A 111 -9.15 -2.57 3.49
N TRP A 112 -9.23 -3.62 2.68
CA TRP A 112 -10.50 -4.11 2.16
C TRP A 112 -11.57 -4.40 3.22
N PRO A 113 -11.32 -5.23 4.25
CA PRO A 113 -12.29 -5.44 5.32
C PRO A 113 -12.43 -4.24 6.28
N LEU A 114 -11.44 -3.34 6.33
CA LEU A 114 -11.45 -2.15 7.19
C LEU A 114 -12.34 -1.03 6.64
N ALA A 115 -12.23 -0.75 5.34
CA ALA A 115 -12.86 0.39 4.67
C ALA A 115 -13.87 -0.01 3.59
N ALA A 116 -14.09 -1.32 3.38
CA ALA A 116 -14.92 -1.86 2.29
C ALA A 116 -14.43 -1.47 0.87
N ILE A 117 -13.12 -1.21 0.72
CA ILE A 117 -12.48 -0.83 -0.54
C ILE A 117 -11.70 -2.04 -1.09
N PRO A 118 -12.15 -2.69 -2.18
CA PRO A 118 -11.40 -3.80 -2.77
C PRO A 118 -10.03 -3.33 -3.31
N PRO A 119 -9.02 -4.21 -3.38
CA PRO A 119 -7.77 -3.87 -4.05
C PRO A 119 -7.99 -3.52 -5.52
N ASP A 120 -7.38 -2.44 -6.01
CA ASP A 120 -7.55 -1.91 -7.38
C ASP A 120 -7.32 -2.96 -8.49
N ASP A 121 -6.49 -3.98 -8.22
CA ASP A 121 -6.08 -4.99 -9.20
C ASP A 121 -7.02 -6.22 -9.24
N PHE A 122 -8.07 -6.23 -8.42
CA PHE A 122 -9.03 -7.32 -8.32
C PHE A 122 -10.15 -7.13 -9.34
N PRO A 123 -10.68 -8.22 -9.94
CA PRO A 123 -11.79 -8.10 -10.87
C PRO A 123 -13.02 -7.54 -10.14
N ASP A 124 -13.72 -6.62 -10.80
CA ASP A 124 -15.03 -6.16 -10.33
C ASP A 124 -15.92 -7.37 -10.09
N ALA A 125 -16.64 -7.37 -8.97
CA ALA A 125 -17.67 -8.35 -8.72
C ALA A 125 -18.82 -8.14 -9.72
N SER A 126 -18.70 -8.71 -10.92
CA SER A 126 -19.72 -8.67 -11.98
C SER A 126 -21.12 -8.90 -11.39
N SER A 127 -22.12 -8.10 -11.79
CA SER A 127 -23.46 -8.08 -11.16
C SER A 127 -24.00 -9.50 -10.91
N ARG A 128 -23.94 -9.94 -9.66
CA ARG A 128 -24.27 -11.32 -9.27
C ARG A 128 -25.78 -11.47 -9.07
N ARG A 129 -26.36 -12.62 -9.43
CA ARG A 129 -27.69 -13.03 -8.96
C ARG A 129 -27.53 -13.72 -7.59
N GLY A 130 -27.98 -13.04 -6.53
CA GLY A 130 -28.11 -13.62 -5.18
C GLY A 130 -27.22 -12.95 -4.10
N PRO A 131 -27.55 -13.14 -2.81
CA PRO A 131 -26.88 -12.49 -1.68
C PRO A 131 -25.55 -13.20 -1.37
N THR A 132 -24.47 -12.82 -2.04
CA THR A 132 -23.12 -13.25 -1.66
C THR A 132 -22.29 -12.03 -1.28
N PRO A 133 -21.49 -12.08 -0.18
CA PRO A 133 -20.65 -10.96 0.21
C PRO A 133 -19.75 -10.51 -0.94
N ALA A 134 -19.72 -9.19 -1.18
CA ALA A 134 -18.88 -8.56 -2.20
C ALA A 134 -17.39 -8.69 -1.88
N GLY A 135 -17.06 -8.93 -0.61
CA GLY A 135 -15.70 -9.09 -0.11
C GLY A 135 -15.68 -9.66 1.30
N PRO A 136 -14.49 -9.86 1.86
CA PRO A 136 -14.30 -10.11 3.29
C PRO A 136 -14.76 -8.91 4.12
N THR A 137 -15.38 -9.17 5.26
CA THR A 137 -15.97 -8.14 6.12
C THR A 137 -15.56 -8.33 7.57
N LEU A 138 -15.38 -7.23 8.27
CA LEU A 138 -15.32 -7.17 9.74
C LEU A 138 -16.59 -6.52 10.28
N SER A 139 -17.05 -6.93 11.45
CA SER A 139 -18.05 -6.20 12.22
C SER A 139 -17.50 -4.85 12.69
N ALA A 140 -18.39 -3.96 13.16
CA ALA A 140 -17.96 -2.68 13.71
C ALA A 140 -17.08 -2.86 14.97
N GLU A 141 -17.35 -3.90 15.76
CA GLU A 141 -16.56 -4.24 16.93
C GLU A 141 -15.17 -4.75 16.56
N GLU A 142 -15.07 -5.66 15.59
CA GLU A 142 -13.77 -6.16 15.11
C GLU A 142 -12.93 -5.04 14.46
N ARG A 143 -13.53 -4.13 13.69
CA ARG A 143 -12.81 -2.96 13.15
C ARG A 143 -12.26 -2.05 14.25
N ARG A 144 -13.04 -1.81 15.30
CA ARG A 144 -12.63 -1.02 16.47
C ARG A 144 -11.50 -1.73 17.23
N HIS A 145 -11.61 -3.04 17.45
CA HIS A 145 -10.57 -3.85 18.08
C HIS A 145 -9.27 -3.77 17.28
N LEU A 146 -9.32 -4.03 15.98
CA LEU A 146 -8.14 -3.96 15.11
C LEU A 146 -7.48 -2.57 15.13
N SER A 147 -8.27 -1.50 15.17
CA SER A 147 -7.75 -0.13 15.30
C SER A 147 -7.04 0.10 16.64
N GLN A 148 -7.62 -0.39 17.74
CA GLN A 148 -7.03 -0.31 19.08
C GLN A 148 -5.74 -1.15 19.19
N HIS A 149 -5.72 -2.35 18.59
CA HIS A 149 -4.54 -3.20 18.51
C HIS A 149 -3.40 -2.50 17.78
N LEU A 150 -3.68 -1.90 16.62
CA LEU A 150 -2.73 -1.10 15.86
C LEU A 150 -2.19 0.07 16.71
N GLN A 151 -3.06 0.86 17.35
CA GLN A 151 -2.62 1.96 18.22
C GLN A 151 -1.69 1.46 19.35
N ALA A 152 -2.07 0.37 20.02
CA ALA A 152 -1.28 -0.24 21.09
C ALA A 152 0.08 -0.79 20.60
N ALA A 153 0.13 -1.34 19.37
CA ALA A 153 1.37 -1.80 18.73
C ALA A 153 2.32 -0.63 18.49
N ALA A 154 1.84 0.45 17.89
CA ALA A 154 2.66 1.63 17.62
C ALA A 154 3.14 2.33 18.90
N GLU A 155 2.35 2.33 19.97
CA GLU A 155 2.75 2.89 21.27
C GLU A 155 3.86 2.10 21.95
N ARG A 156 3.86 0.77 21.78
CA ARG A 156 4.87 -0.12 22.35
C ARG A 156 6.13 -0.24 21.49
N ALA A 157 6.05 0.12 20.21
CA ALA A 157 7.17 0.00 19.29
C ALA A 157 8.36 0.89 19.72
N ASP A 158 9.55 0.30 19.80
CA ASP A 158 10.76 1.02 20.19
C ASP A 158 11.22 1.98 19.09
N ARG A 159 11.15 3.29 19.34
CA ARG A 159 11.58 4.33 18.39
C ARG A 159 13.09 4.37 18.15
N ARG A 160 13.87 3.59 18.90
CA ARG A 160 15.32 3.49 18.74
C ARG A 160 15.76 2.31 17.87
N SER A 161 14.86 1.38 17.57
CA SER A 161 15.13 0.23 16.71
C SER A 161 14.50 0.39 15.33
N GLU A 162 15.14 -0.16 14.30
CA GLU A 162 14.58 -0.14 12.94
C GLU A 162 13.24 -0.88 12.87
N ALA A 163 13.13 -2.04 13.51
CA ALA A 163 11.89 -2.82 13.58
C ALA A 163 10.76 -2.06 14.27
N GLY A 164 11.06 -1.29 15.32
CA GLY A 164 10.06 -0.46 16.00
C GLY A 164 9.63 0.77 15.19
N LEU A 165 10.55 1.43 14.48
CA LEU A 165 10.22 2.49 13.52
C LEU A 165 9.35 1.96 12.36
N LEU A 166 9.70 0.78 11.85
CA LEU A 166 8.95 0.07 10.82
C LEU A 166 7.53 -0.27 11.32
N LEU A 167 7.42 -0.88 12.50
CA LEU A 167 6.13 -1.18 13.12
C LEU A 167 5.25 0.07 13.27
N ALA A 168 5.82 1.15 13.82
CA ALA A 168 5.10 2.40 14.01
C ALA A 168 4.59 2.98 12.68
N ARG A 169 5.46 3.10 11.66
CA ARG A 169 5.10 3.75 10.40
C ARG A 169 4.04 2.98 9.63
N GLN A 170 4.07 1.65 9.68
CA GLN A 170 3.11 0.81 8.97
C GLN A 170 1.75 0.84 9.65
N THR A 171 1.76 0.86 10.99
CA THR A 171 0.56 1.05 11.78
C THR A 171 -0.10 2.38 11.47
N TYR A 172 0.64 3.50 11.48
CA TYR A 172 0.07 4.82 11.17
C TYR A 172 -0.52 4.87 9.78
N TYR A 173 0.17 4.29 8.80
CA TYR A 173 -0.32 4.24 7.43
C TYR A 173 -1.65 3.49 7.32
N LEU A 174 -1.79 2.33 7.97
CA LEU A 174 -3.03 1.55 8.00
C LEU A 174 -4.16 2.27 8.74
N LEU A 175 -3.87 2.90 9.88
CA LEU A 175 -4.84 3.68 10.65
C LEU A 175 -5.38 4.89 9.85
N GLY A 176 -4.62 5.41 8.89
CA GLY A 176 -5.07 6.47 8.00
C GLY A 176 -6.23 6.07 7.07
N PHE A 177 -6.53 4.77 6.91
CA PHE A 177 -7.71 4.31 6.15
C PHE A 177 -8.97 4.18 7.01
N GLY A 178 -8.86 4.31 8.33
CA GLY A 178 -10.01 4.38 9.21
C GLY A 178 -10.73 5.72 9.08
N SER A 179 -12.01 5.76 9.45
CA SER A 179 -12.85 6.97 9.38
C SER A 179 -13.18 7.58 10.75
N SER A 180 -12.54 7.11 11.83
CA SER A 180 -12.89 7.57 13.18
C SER A 180 -12.16 8.86 13.55
N ALA A 181 -12.91 9.83 14.10
CA ALA A 181 -12.34 11.09 14.58
C ALA A 181 -11.34 10.87 15.73
N GLU A 182 -11.54 9.83 16.54
CA GLU A 182 -10.64 9.43 17.62
C GLU A 182 -9.26 8.99 17.06
N THR A 183 -9.25 8.16 16.03
CA THR A 183 -8.01 7.74 15.35
C THR A 183 -7.28 8.92 14.74
N ALA A 184 -8.00 9.88 14.14
CA ALA A 184 -7.40 11.09 13.58
C ALA A 184 -6.75 11.96 14.68
N ALA A 185 -7.46 12.22 15.78
CA ALA A 185 -6.92 12.98 16.90
C ALA A 185 -5.68 12.30 17.51
N TRP A 186 -5.72 10.98 17.65
CA TRP A 186 -4.58 10.19 18.13
C TRP A 186 -3.38 10.28 17.17
N LEU A 187 -3.59 10.19 15.85
CA LEU A 187 -2.50 10.33 14.86
C LEU A 187 -1.86 11.72 14.92
N VAL A 188 -2.64 12.78 15.13
CA VAL A 188 -2.11 14.15 15.31
C VAL A 188 -1.26 14.25 16.58
N GLU A 189 -1.69 13.65 17.68
CA GLU A 189 -0.88 13.59 18.91
C GLU A 189 0.43 12.84 18.68
N ARG A 190 0.37 11.67 18.05
CA ARG A 190 1.54 10.84 17.75
C ARG A 190 2.51 11.54 16.81
N TYR A 191 2.03 12.22 15.77
CA TYR A 191 2.84 13.07 14.89
C TYR A 191 3.64 14.13 15.68
N ARG A 192 2.98 14.86 16.59
CA ARG A 192 3.63 15.87 17.43
C ARG A 192 4.65 15.27 18.39
N LYS A 193 4.34 14.10 18.97
CA LYS A 193 5.23 13.39 19.90
C LYS A 193 6.48 12.87 19.18
N ASP A 194 6.31 12.19 18.06
CA ASP A 194 7.42 11.59 17.31
C ASP A 194 8.34 12.68 16.75
N ARG A 195 7.82 13.82 16.27
CA ARG A 195 8.67 14.98 15.88
C ARG A 195 9.58 15.51 16.99
N ARG A 196 9.21 15.33 18.27
CA ARG A 196 10.03 15.76 19.41
C ARG A 196 11.07 14.73 19.81
N ILE A 197 10.77 13.45 19.63
CA ILE A 197 11.62 12.33 20.06
C ILE A 197 12.63 11.97 18.98
N VAL A 198 12.19 11.97 17.73
CA VAL A 198 13.00 11.64 16.57
C VAL A 198 13.67 12.90 16.04
N ARG A 199 15.00 12.91 15.99
CA ARG A 199 15.75 14.07 15.50
C ARG A 199 15.45 14.35 14.03
N SER A 200 15.29 15.64 13.75
CA SER A 200 15.11 16.15 12.40
C SER A 200 16.45 16.49 11.76
N GLU A 201 17.14 15.48 11.24
CA GLU A 201 18.28 15.72 10.36
C GLU A 201 17.78 16.01 8.94
N ARG A 202 18.50 16.89 8.21
CA ARG A 202 18.29 17.04 6.77
C ARG A 202 18.75 15.76 6.09
N GLY A 203 18.01 15.34 5.07
CA GLY A 203 18.25 14.10 4.35
C GLY A 203 17.58 12.88 4.94
N TRP A 204 17.94 11.72 4.37
CA TRP A 204 17.40 10.45 4.80
C TRP A 204 17.93 10.06 6.20
N SER A 205 17.04 9.49 7.00
CA SER A 205 17.37 8.82 8.25
C SER A 205 16.43 7.64 8.47
N ALA A 206 16.76 6.72 9.37
CA ALA A 206 15.93 5.56 9.68
C ALA A 206 14.49 5.93 10.09
N ALA A 207 14.26 7.14 10.59
CA ALA A 207 12.94 7.60 11.00
C ALA A 207 12.26 8.53 9.98
N TRP A 208 12.93 8.85 8.86
CA TRP A 208 12.33 9.55 7.74
C TRP A 208 11.07 8.85 7.20
N PRO A 209 11.03 7.50 7.05
CA PRO A 209 9.83 6.78 6.61
C PRO A 209 8.65 6.90 7.58
N LEU A 210 8.92 7.00 8.88
CA LEU A 210 7.90 7.25 9.91
C LEU A 210 7.21 8.59 9.70
N ALA A 211 7.99 9.66 9.49
CA ALA A 211 7.45 10.98 9.20
C ALA A 211 6.59 10.97 7.93
N ARG A 212 7.07 10.34 6.86
CA ARG A 212 6.36 10.21 5.59
C ARG A 212 5.02 9.46 5.74
N SER A 213 5.02 8.31 6.41
CA SER A 213 3.81 7.52 6.63
C SER A 213 2.78 8.26 7.48
N THR A 214 3.25 8.99 8.50
CA THR A 214 2.37 9.78 9.37
C THR A 214 1.72 10.92 8.61
N ALA A 215 2.52 11.66 7.84
CA ALA A 215 2.01 12.72 6.97
C ALA A 215 0.99 12.17 5.97
N SER A 216 1.28 11.00 5.37
CA SER A 216 0.36 10.32 4.46
C SER A 216 -0.96 9.95 5.13
N ALA A 217 -0.91 9.41 6.35
CA ALA A 217 -2.10 9.05 7.10
C ALA A 217 -2.98 10.27 7.41
N LEU A 218 -2.37 11.37 7.87
CA LEU A 218 -3.08 12.61 8.19
C LEU A 218 -3.68 13.29 6.95
N THR A 219 -2.97 13.27 5.81
CA THR A 219 -3.50 13.76 4.54
C THR A 219 -4.72 12.98 4.08
N ARG A 220 -4.72 11.65 4.24
CA ARG A 220 -5.90 10.82 3.95
C ARG A 220 -7.09 11.16 4.85
N LEU A 221 -6.83 11.66 6.05
CA LEU A 221 -7.84 12.11 7.02
C LEU A 221 -8.22 13.59 6.86
N GLY A 222 -7.75 14.25 5.79
CA GLY A 222 -8.13 15.61 5.42
C GLY A 222 -7.18 16.71 5.88
N ASP A 223 -6.05 16.38 6.51
CA ASP A 223 -5.03 17.36 6.91
C ASP A 223 -3.81 17.33 5.95
N PRO A 224 -3.71 18.26 4.99
CA PRO A 224 -2.60 18.28 4.03
C PRO A 224 -1.31 18.89 4.60
N GLU A 225 -1.37 19.62 5.72
CA GLU A 225 -0.24 20.38 6.25
C GLU A 225 0.97 19.51 6.66
N PRO A 226 0.79 18.33 7.30
CA PRO A 226 1.90 17.42 7.57
C PRO A 226 2.65 16.99 6.31
N MET A 227 1.96 16.77 5.19
CA MET A 227 2.60 16.39 3.93
C MET A 227 3.34 17.56 3.29
N ARG A 228 2.74 18.76 3.32
CA ARG A 228 3.42 19.99 2.88
C ARG A 228 4.70 20.24 3.65
N ALA A 229 4.64 20.14 4.97
CA ALA A 229 5.80 20.29 5.83
C ALA A 229 6.84 19.20 5.54
N PHE A 230 6.42 17.96 5.32
CA PHE A 230 7.33 16.88 4.94
C PHE A 230 8.06 17.16 3.62
N ILE A 231 7.35 17.56 2.56
CA ILE A 231 7.96 17.93 1.28
C ILE A 231 8.92 19.13 1.45
N ALA A 232 8.51 20.14 2.23
CA ALA A 232 9.31 21.33 2.47
C ALA A 232 10.60 21.07 3.26
N GLU A 233 10.51 20.26 4.32
CA GLU A 233 11.58 20.08 5.31
C GLU A 233 12.46 18.86 5.02
N ARG A 234 11.93 17.83 4.33
CA ARG A 234 12.53 16.48 4.24
C ARG A 234 12.72 15.94 2.83
N LEU A 235 12.30 16.68 1.81
CA LEU A 235 12.54 16.39 0.40
C LEU A 235 13.21 17.60 -0.25
N GLY A 236 14.54 17.58 -0.26
CA GLY A 236 15.33 18.69 -0.78
C GLY A 236 16.82 18.40 -0.97
N ASP A 237 17.26 17.17 -0.76
CA ASP A 237 18.60 16.71 -1.10
C ASP A 237 18.53 15.39 -1.86
N ASP A 238 19.57 15.09 -2.63
CA ASP A 238 19.58 13.94 -3.54
C ASP A 238 19.34 12.59 -2.84
N VAL A 239 19.76 12.47 -1.57
CA VAL A 239 19.60 11.24 -0.79
C VAL A 239 18.13 11.04 -0.40
N SER A 240 17.46 12.08 0.09
CA SER A 240 16.02 12.02 0.43
C SER A 240 15.14 11.86 -0.80
N GLU A 241 15.50 12.48 -1.93
CA GLU A 241 14.79 12.29 -3.20
C GLU A 241 14.93 10.85 -3.71
N THR A 242 16.15 10.31 -3.70
CA THR A 242 16.40 8.91 -4.06
C THR A 242 15.61 7.96 -3.16
N ALA A 243 15.59 8.22 -1.84
CA ALA A 243 14.81 7.43 -0.91
C ALA A 243 13.30 7.45 -1.17
N ASN A 244 12.74 8.62 -1.49
CA ASN A 244 11.34 8.73 -1.88
C ASN A 244 11.04 7.94 -3.17
N LEU A 245 11.92 8.06 -4.18
CA LEU A 245 11.77 7.34 -5.45
C LEU A 245 11.90 5.82 -5.27
N ASN A 246 12.86 5.33 -4.49
CA ASN A 246 13.00 3.91 -4.18
C ASN A 246 11.81 3.35 -3.40
N TYR A 247 11.28 4.10 -2.43
CA TYR A 247 10.05 3.71 -1.73
C TYR A 247 8.88 3.59 -2.70
N TRP A 248 8.71 4.56 -3.60
CA TRP A 248 7.64 4.54 -4.60
C TRP A 248 7.81 3.42 -5.63
N ALA A 249 9.05 3.13 -6.04
CA ALA A 249 9.36 1.99 -6.91
C ALA A 249 9.00 0.66 -6.22
N PHE A 250 9.29 0.51 -4.93
CA PHE A 250 8.82 -0.63 -4.14
C PHE A 250 7.28 -0.67 -4.04
N TRP A 251 6.66 0.47 -3.73
CA TRP A 251 5.21 0.57 -3.54
C TRP A 251 4.42 0.23 -4.80
N THR A 252 4.94 0.60 -5.98
CA THR A 252 4.35 0.29 -7.29
C THR A 252 4.73 -1.11 -7.80
N GLY A 253 5.55 -1.86 -7.05
CA GLY A 253 6.01 -3.19 -7.40
C GLY A 253 7.02 -3.20 -8.54
N GLU A 254 7.68 -2.07 -8.82
CA GLU A 254 8.77 -2.00 -9.78
C GLU A 254 10.07 -2.53 -9.19
N LEU A 255 10.36 -2.10 -7.96
CA LEU A 255 11.40 -2.72 -7.15
C LEU A 255 10.82 -3.99 -6.52
N SER A 256 11.35 -5.14 -6.92
CA SER A 256 10.85 -6.46 -6.49
C SER A 256 11.55 -6.96 -5.22
N GLY A 257 10.98 -8.00 -4.62
CA GLY A 257 11.53 -8.70 -3.45
C GLY A 257 11.02 -8.16 -2.12
N ASP A 258 11.01 -9.04 -1.13
CA ASP A 258 10.64 -8.69 0.24
C ASP A 258 11.74 -7.82 0.87
N ARG A 259 11.34 -6.77 1.58
CA ARG A 259 12.25 -5.85 2.26
C ARG A 259 12.06 -5.99 3.76
N LEU A 260 13.13 -6.27 4.50
CA LEU A 260 13.06 -6.52 5.94
C LEU A 260 13.15 -5.23 6.76
N SER A 261 13.78 -4.18 6.22
CA SER A 261 13.83 -2.85 6.83
C SER A 261 13.74 -1.75 5.77
N ASP A 262 13.67 -0.49 6.21
CA ASP A 262 13.57 0.68 5.34
C ASP A 262 14.89 1.15 4.73
N SER A 263 16.01 0.51 5.10
CA SER A 263 17.36 0.81 4.62
C SER A 263 17.47 0.84 3.10
N PHE A 264 16.76 -0.05 2.41
CA PHE A 264 16.74 -0.13 0.94
C PHE A 264 16.37 1.20 0.27
N MET A 265 15.62 2.07 0.94
CA MET A 265 15.25 3.37 0.38
C MET A 265 16.51 4.19 0.09
N ALA A 266 17.49 4.21 1.00
CA ALA A 266 18.73 4.95 0.82
C ALA A 266 19.83 4.13 0.12
N GLU A 267 19.84 2.81 0.33
CA GLU A 267 20.94 1.94 -0.12
C GLU A 267 20.80 1.46 -1.56
N ASP A 268 19.58 1.19 -2.03
CA ASP A 268 19.39 0.68 -3.39
C ASP A 268 19.73 1.80 -4.41
N PRO A 269 20.54 1.52 -5.43
CA PRO A 269 20.86 2.52 -6.43
C PRO A 269 19.59 2.84 -7.22
N ILE A 270 19.37 4.11 -7.52
CA ILE A 270 18.21 4.55 -8.32
C ILE A 270 18.12 3.79 -9.65
N THR A 271 19.25 3.34 -10.20
CA THR A 271 19.39 2.55 -11.43
C THR A 271 18.88 1.10 -11.34
N ALA A 272 18.48 0.61 -10.16
CA ALA A 272 18.01 -0.77 -9.96
C ALA A 272 16.63 -1.06 -10.59
N TRP A 273 15.89 -0.03 -10.97
CA TRP A 273 14.57 -0.09 -11.61
C TRP A 273 14.50 0.92 -12.76
N ARG A 274 13.43 0.94 -13.57
CA ARG A 274 13.40 1.70 -14.84
C ARG A 274 12.64 3.03 -14.74
N GLY A 275 11.57 3.06 -13.95
CA GLY A 275 10.62 4.15 -13.77
C GLY A 275 9.32 4.02 -14.56
N ASP A 276 9.18 3.00 -15.41
CA ASP A 276 8.03 2.83 -16.31
C ASP A 276 6.71 2.64 -15.54
N ARG A 277 6.73 1.84 -14.46
CA ARG A 277 5.53 1.62 -13.63
C ARG A 277 5.24 2.83 -12.77
N LEU A 278 6.28 3.43 -12.20
CA LEU A 278 6.13 4.59 -11.34
C LEU A 278 5.57 5.82 -12.10
N ILE A 279 6.11 6.17 -13.28
CA ILE A 279 5.61 7.31 -14.04
C ILE A 279 4.13 7.11 -14.41
N ARG A 280 3.77 5.89 -14.81
CA ARG A 280 2.38 5.56 -15.12
C ARG A 280 1.48 5.73 -13.90
N HIS A 281 1.90 5.17 -12.76
CA HIS A 281 1.17 5.28 -11.50
C HIS A 281 0.94 6.74 -11.07
N LEU A 282 1.96 7.58 -11.20
CA LEU A 282 1.88 8.99 -10.80
C LEU A 282 0.92 9.77 -11.69
N LEU A 283 1.02 9.61 -13.02
CA LEU A 283 0.14 10.27 -13.98
C LEU A 283 -1.33 9.89 -13.76
N ASP A 284 -1.62 8.61 -13.49
CA ASP A 284 -2.99 8.14 -13.21
C ASP A 284 -3.56 8.74 -11.91
N ARG A 285 -2.71 9.31 -11.05
CA ARG A 285 -3.05 9.90 -9.75
C ARG A 285 -2.76 11.40 -9.68
N LEU A 286 -2.56 12.07 -10.83
CA LEU A 286 -2.58 13.53 -10.93
C LEU A 286 -4.01 14.05 -11.03
N THR A 287 -4.88 13.59 -10.14
CA THR A 287 -6.27 14.04 -9.99
C THR A 287 -6.48 14.52 -8.55
N GLY A 288 -7.26 15.59 -8.36
CA GLY A 288 -7.38 16.29 -7.07
C GLY A 288 -8.05 15.49 -5.94
N GLU A 289 -8.56 14.29 -6.20
CA GLU A 289 -9.46 13.57 -5.31
C GLU A 289 -8.79 12.91 -4.09
N LEU A 290 -7.46 12.75 -4.08
CA LEU A 290 -6.77 11.95 -3.05
C LEU A 290 -5.96 12.74 -2.02
N GLY A 291 -5.92 14.07 -2.04
CA GLY A 291 -5.12 14.88 -1.08
C GLY A 291 -3.59 14.71 -1.22
N PHE A 292 -3.12 13.67 -1.91
CA PHE A 292 -1.72 13.35 -2.20
C PHE A 292 -1.17 14.05 -3.44
N ILE A 293 -1.94 14.95 -4.05
CA ILE A 293 -1.58 15.59 -5.32
C ILE A 293 -0.22 16.28 -5.26
N GLU A 294 0.09 16.97 -4.15
CA GLU A 294 1.37 17.67 -4.00
C GLU A 294 2.55 16.70 -3.90
N LEU A 295 2.41 15.58 -3.18
CA LEU A 295 3.44 14.54 -3.14
C LEU A 295 3.62 13.86 -4.50
N ASN A 296 2.53 13.64 -5.24
CA ASN A 296 2.58 13.03 -6.58
C ASN A 296 3.28 13.96 -7.58
N ILE A 297 2.97 15.26 -7.56
CA ILE A 297 3.64 16.29 -8.39
C ILE A 297 5.13 16.31 -8.07
N HIS A 298 5.47 16.43 -6.79
CA HIS A 298 6.86 16.50 -6.35
C HIS A 298 7.64 15.22 -6.73
N THR A 299 7.06 14.04 -6.49
CA THR A 299 7.67 12.75 -6.86
C THR A 299 7.86 12.64 -8.37
N LEU A 300 6.89 13.09 -9.17
CA LEU A 300 6.99 13.07 -10.63
C LEU A 300 8.08 14.02 -11.14
N TRP A 301 8.18 15.22 -10.56
CA TRP A 301 9.24 16.18 -10.82
C TRP A 301 10.62 15.57 -10.53
N ALA A 302 10.81 14.99 -9.34
CA ALA A 302 12.05 14.33 -8.97
C ALA A 302 12.38 13.14 -9.90
N LEU A 303 11.38 12.34 -10.27
CA LEU A 303 11.55 11.21 -11.18
C LEU A 303 12.02 11.65 -12.58
N VAL A 304 11.40 12.69 -13.15
CA VAL A 304 11.77 13.21 -14.48
C VAL A 304 13.16 13.84 -14.45
N LEU A 305 13.53 14.52 -13.37
CA LEU A 305 14.90 15.03 -13.22
C LEU A 305 15.93 13.90 -13.15
N ALA A 306 15.64 12.84 -12.40
CA ALA A 306 16.53 11.68 -12.29
C ALA A 306 16.56 10.82 -13.57
N ARG A 307 15.45 10.81 -14.34
CA ARG A 307 15.26 9.95 -15.52
C ARG A 307 14.52 10.69 -16.65
N PRO A 308 15.20 11.61 -17.36
CA PRO A 308 14.59 12.36 -18.45
C PRO A 308 14.13 11.47 -19.62
N ASP A 309 14.73 10.28 -19.78
CA ASP A 309 14.42 9.31 -20.82
C ASP A 309 13.00 8.75 -20.72
N LEU A 310 12.36 8.83 -19.54
CA LEU A 310 10.94 8.48 -19.38
C LEU A 310 10.00 9.40 -20.16
N LEU A 311 10.47 10.58 -20.59
CA LEU A 311 9.74 11.47 -21.48
C LEU A 311 9.96 11.17 -22.96
N THR A 312 10.69 10.12 -23.34
CA THR A 312 10.89 9.73 -24.75
C THR A 312 9.59 9.32 -25.46
N PRO A 313 8.66 8.57 -24.83
CA PRO A 313 7.41 8.21 -25.47
C PRO A 313 6.45 9.41 -25.60
N GLU A 314 5.98 9.69 -26.82
CA GLU A 314 5.03 10.79 -27.11
C GLU A 314 3.75 10.70 -26.27
N ARG A 315 3.25 9.48 -26.03
CA ARG A 315 2.08 9.25 -25.19
C ARG A 315 2.26 9.80 -23.77
N ILE A 316 3.42 9.55 -23.15
CA ILE A 316 3.71 10.00 -21.79
C ILE A 316 3.82 11.53 -21.75
N ARG A 317 4.50 12.13 -22.74
CA ARG A 317 4.58 13.59 -22.86
C ARG A 317 3.22 14.25 -23.02
N GLY A 318 2.39 13.72 -23.93
CA GLY A 318 1.06 14.25 -24.22
C GLY A 318 0.14 14.19 -23.00
N GLU A 319 0.11 13.06 -22.30
CA GLU A 319 -0.68 12.91 -21.07
C GLU A 319 -0.18 13.86 -19.96
N LEU A 320 1.15 13.91 -19.73
CA LEU A 320 1.73 14.81 -18.73
C LEU A 320 1.43 16.28 -19.03
N LYS A 321 1.56 16.70 -20.30
CA LYS A 321 1.22 18.06 -20.73
C LYS A 321 -0.23 18.41 -20.39
N ASN A 322 -1.17 17.54 -20.71
CA ASN A 322 -2.59 17.74 -20.42
C ASN A 322 -2.87 17.86 -18.91
N HIS A 323 -2.23 17.01 -18.10
CA HIS A 323 -2.36 17.10 -16.64
C HIS A 323 -1.78 18.42 -16.09
N ILE A 324 -0.62 18.86 -16.57
CA ILE A 324 0.01 20.12 -16.14
C ILE A 324 -0.88 21.32 -16.48
N GLU A 325 -1.39 21.40 -17.71
CA GLU A 325 -2.25 22.50 -18.15
C GLU A 325 -3.48 22.63 -17.25
N ARG A 326 -4.19 21.50 -17.06
CA ARG A 326 -5.37 21.48 -16.17
C ARG A 326 -5.04 21.90 -14.73
N LEU A 327 -3.97 21.38 -14.14
CA LEU A 327 -3.64 21.66 -12.73
C LEU A 327 -3.17 23.11 -12.51
N LEU A 328 -2.51 23.71 -13.50
CA LEU A 328 -2.10 25.12 -13.44
C LEU A 328 -3.30 26.08 -13.60
N ASP A 329 -4.31 25.68 -14.37
CA ASP A 329 -5.54 26.45 -14.61
C ASP A 329 -6.51 26.40 -13.42
N GLU A 330 -6.67 25.23 -12.79
CA GLU A 330 -7.57 25.04 -11.64
C GLU A 330 -7.09 25.75 -10.36
N ASN A 331 -5.80 26.13 -10.28
CA ASN A 331 -5.17 26.81 -9.13
C ASN A 331 -5.41 26.12 -7.77
N VAL A 332 -5.49 24.79 -7.78
CA VAL A 332 -5.79 23.94 -6.60
C VAL A 332 -4.55 23.46 -5.84
N VAL A 333 -3.34 23.85 -6.28
CA VAL A 333 -2.06 23.35 -5.74
C VAL A 333 -1.29 24.43 -4.99
N ALA A 334 -0.52 24.04 -3.96
CA ALA A 334 0.35 24.97 -3.26
C ALA A 334 1.43 25.60 -4.17
N PRO A 335 1.98 26.79 -3.82
CA PRO A 335 2.95 27.50 -4.64
C PRO A 335 4.18 26.68 -5.06
N ARG A 336 4.68 25.80 -4.17
CA ARG A 336 5.82 24.92 -4.50
C ARG A 336 5.46 23.90 -5.57
N ALA A 337 4.32 23.22 -5.42
CA ALA A 337 3.84 22.27 -6.43
C ALA A 337 3.60 22.97 -7.79
N ARG A 338 3.16 24.23 -7.78
CA ARG A 338 3.08 25.05 -9.00
C ARG A 338 4.44 25.25 -9.67
N GLN A 339 5.48 25.57 -8.92
CA GLN A 339 6.85 25.71 -9.45
C GLN A 339 7.36 24.39 -10.06
N GLU A 340 7.10 23.26 -9.39
CA GLU A 340 7.48 21.93 -9.88
C GLU A 340 6.71 21.56 -11.17
N LEU A 341 5.42 21.90 -11.27
CA LEU A 341 4.64 21.77 -12.51
C LEU A 341 5.19 22.64 -13.65
N GLU A 342 5.59 23.88 -13.37
CA GLU A 342 6.21 24.76 -14.36
C GLU A 342 7.57 24.21 -14.84
N ALA A 343 8.37 23.65 -13.95
CA ALA A 343 9.62 22.96 -14.29
C ALA A 343 9.37 21.71 -15.16
N LEU A 344 8.36 20.89 -14.82
CA LEU A 344 7.94 19.75 -15.62
C LEU A 344 7.47 20.19 -17.03
N ARG A 345 6.71 21.28 -17.13
CA ARG A 345 6.27 21.86 -18.41
C ARG A 345 7.46 22.19 -19.31
N TYR A 346 8.50 22.78 -18.72
CA TYR A 346 9.75 23.07 -19.44
C TYR A 346 10.48 21.80 -19.86
N GLY A 347 10.56 20.78 -19.00
CA GLY A 347 11.14 19.48 -19.32
C GLY A 347 10.45 18.79 -20.50
N VAL A 348 9.10 18.79 -20.53
CA VAL A 348 8.32 18.26 -21.66
C VAL A 348 8.62 19.03 -22.95
N ALA A 349 8.72 20.36 -22.89
CA ALA A 349 9.02 21.19 -24.06
C ALA A 349 10.42 20.92 -24.64
N ILE A 350 11.42 20.63 -23.79
CA ILE A 350 12.75 20.21 -24.24
C ILE A 350 12.69 18.83 -24.89
N ALA A 351 12.03 17.86 -24.27
CA ALA A 351 11.94 16.48 -24.78
C ALA A 351 11.15 16.35 -26.09
N THR A 352 10.48 17.42 -26.53
CA THR A 352 9.73 17.50 -27.80
C THR A 352 10.58 18.07 -28.95
N ARG A 353 11.76 18.62 -28.66
CA ARG A 353 12.75 19.08 -29.66
C ARG A 353 13.67 17.94 -30.05
#